data_AF-A0A139XK55-F1
#
_entry.id   AF-A0A139XK55-F1
#
_cell.length_a   1.000
_cell.length_b   1.000
_cell.length_c   1.000
_cell.angle_alpha   90.00
_cell.angle_beta   90.00
_cell.angle_gamma   90.00
#
_symmetry.space_group_name_H-M   'P 1'
#
loop_
_entity.id
_entity.type
_entity.pdbx_description
1 polymer ?
#
loop_
_entity_poly.entity_id
_entity_poly.type
_entity_poly.pdbx_seq_one_letter_code
_entity_poly.pdbx_strand_id
1 'polypeptide(L)' 'LIANDWAAFCGMDTTATELAVVERIFKIATRNQQKLNLVDDLTLRSSLIDTLS' A
#
# COMPACT_ATOMS: atom_id res chain seq x y z
N LEU A 1 8.70 12.26 -15.80
CA LEU A 1 8.12 11.12 -15.05
C LEU A 1 8.85 9.86 -15.50
N ILE A 2 9.43 9.11 -14.58
CA ILE A 2 10.09 7.83 -14.86
C ILE A 2 9.28 6.77 -14.14
N ALA A 3 8.80 5.77 -14.86
CA ALA A 3 7.99 4.69 -14.30
C ALA A 3 8.52 3.32 -14.75
N ASN A 4 8.40 2.37 -13.84
CA ASN A 4 8.77 0.97 -13.91
C ASN A 4 7.59 0.20 -13.29
N ASP A 5 7.39 -1.04 -13.73
CA ASP A 5 6.43 -2.03 -13.20
C ASP A 5 6.27 -2.06 -11.67
N TRP A 6 7.27 -1.63 -10.91
CA TRP A 6 7.24 -1.59 -9.44
C TRP A 6 7.59 -0.24 -8.81
N ALA A 7 7.83 0.81 -9.58
CA ALA A 7 8.14 2.14 -9.04
C ALA A 7 7.86 3.26 -10.06
N ALA A 8 7.25 4.36 -9.62
CA ALA A 8 7.12 5.58 -10.43
C ALA A 8 7.64 6.79 -9.64
N PHE A 9 8.45 7.61 -10.30
CA PHE A 9 8.98 8.86 -9.78
C PHE A 9 8.46 10.02 -10.62
N CYS A 10 7.82 10.97 -9.94
CA CYS A 10 7.24 12.18 -10.51
C CYS A 10 7.81 13.42 -9.81
N GLY A 11 7.79 14.56 -10.51
CA GLY A 11 8.26 15.83 -9.95
C GLY A 11 7.31 16.35 -8.86
N MET A 12 7.83 17.21 -7.97
CA MET A 12 7.08 17.79 -6.85
C MET A 12 5.83 18.57 -7.28
N ASP A 13 5.77 19.02 -8.53
CA ASP A 13 4.64 19.73 -9.11
C ASP A 13 3.45 18.80 -9.47
N THR A 14 3.63 17.47 -9.40
CA THR A 14 2.57 16.51 -9.72
C THR A 14 1.56 16.46 -8.57
N THR A 15 0.28 16.66 -8.90
CA THR A 15 -0.76 16.66 -7.87
C THR A 15 -1.05 15.25 -7.34
N ALA A 16 -1.48 15.16 -6.08
CA ALA A 16 -1.79 13.88 -5.44
C ALA A 16 -2.83 13.04 -6.21
N THR A 17 -3.73 13.69 -6.94
CA THR A 17 -4.74 13.02 -7.77
C THR A 17 -4.15 12.41 -9.03
N GLU A 18 -3.21 13.10 -9.70
CA GLU A 18 -2.50 12.55 -10.86
C GLU A 18 -1.62 11.37 -10.45
N LEU A 19 -0.97 11.46 -9.29
CA LEU A 19 -0.20 10.36 -8.72
C LEU A 19 -1.10 9.14 -8.43
N ALA A 20 -2.28 9.36 -7.85
CA ALA A 20 -3.25 8.28 -7.61
C ALA A 20 -3.75 7.61 -8.89
N VAL A 21 -3.89 8.36 -10.00
CA VAL A 21 -4.25 7.80 -11.31
C VAL A 21 -3.10 6.95 -11.88
N VAL A 22 -1.86 7.42 -11.78
CA VAL A 22 -0.66 6.68 -12.22
C VAL A 22 -0.50 5.38 -11.42
N GLU A 23 -0.64 5.44 -10.10
CA GLU A 23 -0.61 4.25 -9.23
C GLU A 23 -1.67 3.23 -9.61
N ARG A 24 -2.87 3.70 -9.99
CA ARG A 24 -4.00 2.83 -10.37
C ARG A 24 -3.83 2.21 -11.76
N ILE A 25 -3.28 2.94 -12.72
CA ILE A 25 -3.01 2.44 -14.08
C ILE A 25 -1.88 1.41 -14.06
N PHE A 26 -0.77 1.74 -13.38
CA PHE A 26 0.40 0.87 -13.34
C PHE A 26 0.35 -0.17 -12.21
N LYS A 27 -0.66 -0.13 -11.34
CA LYS A 27 -0.82 -1.04 -10.18
C LYS A 27 0.42 -1.07 -9.28
N ILE A 28 1.10 0.08 -9.17
CA ILE A 28 2.38 0.25 -8.43
C ILE A 28 2.15 0.26 -6.92
N ALA A 29 0.91 0.45 -6.47
CA ALA A 29 0.52 0.30 -5.07
C ALA A 29 1.17 -0.96 -4.52
N THR A 30 2.19 -0.74 -3.68
CA THR A 30 3.10 -1.75 -3.15
C THR A 30 2.30 -3.01 -2.96
N ARG A 31 2.70 -4.12 -3.61
CA ARG A 31 2.04 -5.44 -3.49
C ARG A 31 1.72 -5.85 -2.04
N ASN A 32 2.34 -5.17 -1.07
CA ASN A 32 2.17 -5.32 0.38
C ASN A 32 1.26 -4.27 1.08
N GLN A 33 0.90 -3.13 0.48
CA GLN A 33 0.10 -2.09 1.17
C GLN A 33 -1.41 -2.24 1.00
N GLN A 34 -1.90 -2.80 -0.11
CA GLN A 34 -3.32 -3.15 -0.22
C GLN A 34 -3.68 -4.47 0.49
N LYS A 35 -2.65 -5.21 0.93
CA LYS A 35 -2.75 -6.34 1.84
C LYS A 35 -2.15 -5.98 3.20
N LEU A 36 -2.72 -4.97 3.86
CA LEU A 36 -3.00 -5.19 5.28
C LEU A 36 -4.05 -6.29 5.29
N ASN A 37 -3.58 -7.55 5.23
CA ASN A 37 -4.46 -8.69 5.16
C ASN A 37 -5.36 -8.59 6.39
N LEU A 38 -6.69 -8.67 6.21
CA LEU A 38 -7.61 -8.85 7.35
C LEU A 38 -7.12 -9.97 8.29
N VAL A 39 -6.36 -10.94 7.76
CA VAL A 39 -5.69 -12.00 8.49
C VAL A 39 -4.61 -11.48 9.44
N ASP A 40 -3.79 -10.49 9.04
CA ASP A 40 -2.74 -9.92 9.88
C ASP A 40 -3.33 -9.08 11.03
N ASP A 41 -4.44 -8.38 10.78
CA ASP A 41 -5.18 -7.68 11.84
C ASP A 41 -5.85 -8.67 12.81
N LEU A 42 -6.43 -9.77 12.29
CA LEU A 42 -7.05 -10.81 13.10
C LEU A 42 -6.04 -11.60 13.94
N THR A 43 -4.88 -11.95 13.39
CA THR A 43 -3.82 -12.67 14.12
C THR A 43 -3.16 -11.79 15.18
N LEU A 44 -3.00 -10.48 14.91
CA LEU A 44 -2.54 -9.52 15.91
C LEU A 44 -3.57 -9.41 17.04
N ARG A 45 -4.86 -9.31 16.72
CA ARG A 45 -5.94 -9.31 17.71
C ARG A 45 -5.98 -10.58 18.56
N SER A 46 -5.86 -11.76 17.96
CA SER A 46 -5.87 -13.01 18.74
C SER A 46 -4.65 -13.13 19.65
N SER A 47 -3.48 -12.71 19.16
CA SER A 47 -2.24 -12.74 19.96
C SER A 47 -2.33 -11.85 21.19
N LEU A 48 -2.94 -10.67 21.07
CA LEU A 48 -3.18 -9.79 22.22
C LEU A 48 -4.17 -10.40 23.23
N ILE A 49 -5.20 -11.09 22.75
CA ILE A 49 -6.18 -11.76 23.62
C ILE A 49 -5.52 -12.89 24.42
N ASP A 50 -4.67 -13.70 23.78
CA ASP A 50 -3.92 -14.78 24.46
C ASP A 50 -2.92 -14.25 25.50
N THR A 51 -2.34 -13.06 25.30
CA THR A 51 -1.43 -12.46 26.30
C THR A 51 -2.14 -11.86 27.51
N LEU A 52 -3.45 -11.61 27.40
CA LEU A 52 -4.26 -11.00 28.46
C LEU A 52 -5.06 -12.05 29.26
N SER A 53 -5.03 -13.32 28.85
CA SER A 53 -5.61 -14.47 29.55
C SER A 53 -4.59 -15.16 30.45
#